data_AF-A0A433TKK3-F1
#
_entry.id   AF-A0A433TKK3-F1
#
_cell.length_a   1.000
_cell.length_b   1.000
_cell.length_c   1.000
_cell.angle_alpha   90.00
_cell.angle_beta   90.00
_cell.angle_gamma   90.00
#
_symmetry.space_group_name_H-M   'P 1'
#
loop_
_entity.id
_entity.type
_entity.pdbx_description
1 polymer ?
#
loop_
_entity_poly.entity_id
_entity_poly.type
_entity_poly.pdbx_seq_one_letter_code
_entity_poly.pdbx_strand_id
1 'polypeptide(L)'
;MTACKMDQSALQDIRSLLWGSSLKEDVFSRWSQGFIFSEETPTALVQLEGGPCAVIAPVQAFIIKCAIFKDNSSDLKHLKTISNAGANMLLLEALKEILLQVSTSEFVLFDLQSPPQESEACALSQQHQDVGETSHQQGDVTKRNSLQEGALTQEAFHSSLKMIKCRTCDELHKTLERSLPQFQSRFGVLLYLYSILLTKGINQIKNEVEDPSEPLIDGIYGHGSQSLINLLMTSHATTNVWDNDKDISGL
;
A
#
# COMPACT_ATOMS: atom_id res chain seq x y z
N MET A 1 10.51 -18.92 -4.65
CA MET A 1 9.27 -18.12 -4.77
C MET A 1 8.15 -18.98 -5.34
N THR A 2 6.98 -19.01 -4.69
CA THR A 2 5.79 -19.71 -5.20
C THR A 2 4.64 -18.72 -5.24
N ALA A 3 4.08 -18.50 -6.43
CA ALA A 3 2.84 -17.72 -6.58
C ALA A 3 1.65 -18.66 -6.44
N CYS A 4 0.67 -18.27 -5.63
CA CYS A 4 -0.56 -19.05 -5.45
C CYS A 4 -1.77 -18.12 -5.32
N LYS A 5 -2.97 -18.65 -5.56
CA LYS A 5 -4.20 -17.95 -5.19
C LYS A 5 -4.34 -17.98 -3.67
N MET A 6 -4.83 -16.88 -3.10
CA MET A 6 -5.21 -16.85 -1.71
C MET A 6 -6.43 -17.74 -1.50
N ASP A 7 -6.42 -18.52 -0.42
CA ASP A 7 -7.60 -19.28 -0.01
C ASP A 7 -8.77 -18.34 0.37
N GLN A 8 -10.00 -18.75 0.05
CA GLN A 8 -11.17 -17.94 0.33
C GLN A 8 -11.38 -17.71 1.83
N SER A 9 -11.05 -18.69 2.68
CA SER A 9 -11.18 -18.52 4.13
C SER A 9 -10.23 -17.43 4.65
N ALA A 10 -8.96 -17.48 4.25
CA ALA A 10 -7.96 -16.48 4.60
C ALA A 10 -8.32 -15.07 4.09
N LEU A 11 -8.94 -14.98 2.90
CA LEU A 11 -9.44 -13.72 2.37
C LEU A 11 -10.59 -13.14 3.20
N GLN A 12 -11.51 -13.99 3.69
CA GLN A 12 -12.59 -13.53 4.55
C GLN A 12 -12.05 -13.12 5.93
N ASP A 13 -11.11 -13.87 6.49
CA ASP A 13 -10.52 -13.57 7.79
C ASP A 13 -9.76 -12.24 7.78
N ILE A 14 -8.96 -11.97 6.73
CA ILE A 14 -8.25 -10.69 6.62
C ILE A 14 -9.21 -9.54 6.38
N ARG A 15 -10.28 -9.75 5.60
CA ARG A 15 -11.31 -8.73 5.39
C ARG A 15 -12.04 -8.41 6.70
N SER A 16 -12.40 -9.43 7.47
CA SER A 16 -13.05 -9.26 8.77
C SER A 16 -12.13 -8.57 9.77
N LEU A 17 -10.85 -8.94 9.82
CA LEU A 17 -9.86 -8.32 10.70
C LEU A 17 -9.64 -6.84 10.35
N LEU A 18 -9.57 -6.52 9.06
CA LEU A 18 -9.20 -5.19 8.61
C LEU A 18 -10.39 -4.23 8.58
N TRP A 19 -11.54 -4.69 8.07
CA TRP A 19 -12.70 -3.86 7.75
C TRP A 19 -13.95 -4.18 8.58
N GLY A 20 -13.94 -5.27 9.35
CA GLY A 20 -15.10 -5.70 10.14
C GLY A 20 -16.20 -6.33 9.29
N SER A 21 -17.44 -6.20 9.76
CA SER A 21 -18.62 -6.82 9.13
C SER A 21 -19.12 -6.10 7.89
N SER A 22 -18.77 -4.82 7.70
CA SER A 22 -19.20 -4.01 6.57
C SER A 22 -18.09 -3.06 6.14
N LEU A 23 -17.58 -3.27 4.93
CA LEU A 23 -16.67 -2.34 4.27
C LEU A 23 -17.49 -1.35 3.45
N LYS A 24 -17.36 -0.07 3.75
CA LYS A 24 -17.96 1.01 2.95
C LYS A 24 -17.04 1.39 1.79
N GLU A 25 -17.63 1.64 0.63
CA GLU A 25 -16.88 1.95 -0.59
C GLU A 25 -16.08 3.26 -0.48
N ASP A 26 -16.60 4.27 0.24
CA ASP A 26 -15.90 5.53 0.46
C ASP A 26 -14.64 5.35 1.34
N VAL A 27 -14.74 4.54 2.39
CA VAL A 27 -13.59 4.15 3.22
C VAL A 27 -12.59 3.36 2.37
N PHE A 28 -13.04 2.38 1.59
CA PHE A 28 -12.16 1.60 0.72
C PHE A 28 -11.43 2.46 -0.31
N SER A 29 -12.14 3.41 -0.95
CA SER A 29 -11.57 4.34 -1.93
C SER A 29 -10.42 5.15 -1.34
N ARG A 30 -10.59 5.69 -0.13
CA ARG A 30 -9.55 6.46 0.57
C ARG A 30 -8.27 5.66 0.77
N TRP A 31 -8.38 4.35 0.99
CA TRP A 31 -7.24 3.44 1.16
C TRP A 31 -6.63 2.92 -0.13
N SER A 32 -7.24 3.21 -1.28
CA SER A 32 -6.83 2.69 -2.58
C SER A 32 -5.65 3.44 -3.22
N GLN A 33 -4.97 4.34 -2.51
CA GLN A 33 -3.77 5.01 -3.02
C GLN A 33 -2.52 4.10 -3.00
N GLY A 34 -1.52 4.46 -3.79
CA GLY A 34 -0.17 3.91 -3.72
C GLY A 34 0.74 4.71 -2.77
N PHE A 35 1.99 4.27 -2.67
CA PHE A 35 3.08 5.07 -2.11
C PHE A 35 3.60 6.05 -3.17
N ILE A 36 3.11 7.28 -3.11
CA ILE A 36 3.41 8.33 -4.09
C ILE A 36 4.33 9.35 -3.43
N PHE A 37 5.45 9.68 -4.07
CA PHE A 37 6.34 10.74 -3.61
C PHE A 37 5.83 12.13 -4.01
N SER A 38 6.12 13.12 -3.18
CA SER A 38 5.85 14.53 -3.45
C SER A 38 6.75 15.05 -4.56
N GLU A 39 6.18 15.85 -5.46
CA GLU A 39 6.94 16.56 -6.49
C GLU A 39 7.87 17.64 -5.89
N GLU A 40 7.53 18.18 -4.71
CA GLU A 40 8.29 19.24 -4.05
C GLU A 40 9.37 18.70 -3.10
N THR A 41 9.13 17.53 -2.50
CA THR A 41 10.05 16.92 -1.53
C THR A 41 10.29 15.45 -1.93
N PRO A 42 11.42 15.13 -2.59
CA PRO A 42 11.63 13.83 -3.25
C PRO A 42 11.48 12.58 -2.36
N THR A 43 11.72 12.69 -1.05
CA THR A 43 11.62 11.58 -0.10
C THR A 43 10.35 11.59 0.75
N ALA A 44 9.44 12.53 0.52
CA ALA A 44 8.19 12.64 1.27
C ALA A 44 7.06 11.93 0.54
N LEU A 45 6.39 11.00 1.23
CA LEU A 45 5.19 10.34 0.76
C LEU A 45 3.98 11.27 0.92
N VAL A 46 3.12 11.28 -0.10
CA VAL A 46 1.87 12.06 -0.11
C VAL A 46 0.71 11.20 0.36
N GLN A 47 -0.10 11.79 1.22
CA GLN A 47 -1.42 11.28 1.57
C GLN A 47 -2.48 12.08 0.80
N LEU A 48 -3.33 11.37 0.06
CA LEU A 48 -4.39 12.00 -0.74
C LEU A 48 -5.66 12.20 0.07
N GLU A 49 -6.03 11.23 0.90
CA GLU A 49 -7.23 11.27 1.73
C GLU A 49 -6.96 10.78 3.17
N GLY A 50 -7.87 11.07 4.11
CA GLY A 50 -7.77 10.61 5.49
C GLY A 50 -7.80 9.09 5.61
N GLY A 51 -7.08 8.49 6.58
CA GLY A 51 -7.12 7.04 6.87
C GLY A 51 -5.79 6.32 6.63
N PRO A 52 -5.27 6.28 5.40
CA PRO A 52 -4.03 5.57 5.04
C PRO A 52 -2.77 6.06 5.75
N CYS A 53 -2.83 7.19 6.43
CA CYS A 53 -1.75 7.70 7.27
C CYS A 53 -1.23 6.64 8.26
N ALA A 54 -2.09 5.73 8.72
CA ALA A 54 -1.70 4.65 9.62
C ALA A 54 -0.67 3.68 8.99
N VAL A 55 -0.57 3.62 7.67
CA VAL A 55 0.45 2.86 6.93
C VAL A 55 1.54 3.76 6.36
N ILE A 56 1.16 4.91 5.79
CA ILE A 56 2.08 5.84 5.14
C ILE A 56 3.07 6.44 6.14
N ALA A 57 2.62 6.82 7.35
CA ALA A 57 3.49 7.44 8.33
C ALA A 57 4.59 6.49 8.84
N PRO A 58 4.30 5.23 9.20
CA PRO A 58 5.36 4.25 9.48
C PRO A 58 6.33 4.07 8.31
N VAL A 59 5.85 3.88 7.08
CA VAL A 59 6.72 3.72 5.91
C VAL A 59 7.60 4.96 5.71
N GLN A 60 7.05 6.17 5.87
CA GLN A 60 7.81 7.42 5.82
C GLN A 60 8.90 7.49 6.88
N ALA A 61 8.62 7.05 8.11
CA ALA A 61 9.61 7.00 9.19
C ALA A 61 10.76 6.05 8.84
N PHE A 62 10.48 4.89 8.24
CA PHE A 62 11.51 3.96 7.76
C PHE A 62 12.30 4.53 6.57
N ILE A 63 11.67 5.24 5.63
CA ILE A 63 12.40 5.94 4.54
C ILE A 63 13.44 6.91 5.13
N ILE A 64 13.03 7.72 6.11
CA ILE A 64 13.91 8.68 6.78
C ILE A 64 15.01 7.95 7.55
N LYS A 65 14.67 6.88 8.28
CA LYS A 65 15.63 6.02 8.99
C LYS A 65 16.69 5.48 8.02
N CYS A 66 16.28 4.86 6.91
CA CYS A 66 17.21 4.32 5.92
C CYS A 66 18.12 5.42 5.36
N ALA A 67 17.57 6.60 5.05
CA ALA A 67 18.34 7.70 4.49
C ALA A 67 19.38 8.29 5.46
N ILE A 68 19.06 8.36 6.76
CA ILE A 68 19.98 8.89 7.78
C ILE A 68 21.06 7.87 8.14
N PHE A 69 20.67 6.61 8.37
CA PHE A 69 21.58 5.63 9.00
C PHE A 69 22.35 4.76 8.00
N LYS A 70 21.89 4.59 6.76
CA LYS A 70 22.57 3.70 5.80
C LYS A 70 23.85 4.33 5.22
N ASP A 71 23.87 5.65 5.06
CA ASP A 71 25.02 6.39 4.53
C ASP A 71 25.87 7.09 5.61
N ASN A 72 25.58 6.85 6.90
CA ASN A 72 26.17 7.59 8.04
C ASN A 72 26.09 9.12 7.89
N SER A 73 25.13 9.62 7.10
CA SER A 73 24.94 11.05 6.87
C SER A 73 24.11 11.64 8.00
N SER A 74 24.73 12.44 8.86
CA SER A 74 24.02 13.20 9.88
C SER A 74 23.31 14.45 9.30
N ASP A 75 23.45 14.72 8.00
CA ASP A 75 22.85 15.91 7.37
C ASP A 75 21.49 15.62 6.73
N LEU A 76 20.44 16.04 7.45
CA LEU A 76 19.04 15.98 7.00
C LEU A 76 18.78 16.77 5.70
N LYS A 77 19.64 17.72 5.32
CA LYS A 77 19.50 18.44 4.05
C LYS A 77 19.62 17.51 2.85
N HIS A 78 20.34 16.39 3.00
CA HIS A 78 20.51 15.42 1.93
C HIS A 78 19.16 14.85 1.44
N LEU A 79 18.17 14.69 2.34
CA LEU A 79 16.82 14.19 2.00
C LEU A 79 16.16 14.99 0.87
N LYS A 80 16.45 16.29 0.76
CA LYS A 80 15.89 17.16 -0.28
C LYS A 80 16.62 17.03 -1.63
N THR A 81 17.78 16.40 -1.64
CA THR A 81 18.66 16.28 -2.82
C THR A 81 18.68 14.87 -3.41
N ILE A 82 18.02 13.90 -2.76
CA ILE A 82 17.93 12.52 -3.23
C ILE A 82 17.17 12.49 -4.55
N SER A 83 17.70 11.76 -5.53
CA SER A 83 17.05 11.56 -6.83
C SER A 83 15.82 10.66 -6.71
N ASN A 84 14.92 10.70 -7.70
CA ASN A 84 13.75 9.81 -7.73
C ASN A 84 14.14 8.32 -7.65
N ALA A 85 15.25 7.93 -8.30
CA ALA A 85 15.78 6.57 -8.20
C ALA A 85 16.24 6.25 -6.76
N GLY A 86 16.92 7.19 -6.10
CA GLY A 86 17.30 7.04 -4.69
C GLY A 86 16.10 6.96 -3.75
N ALA A 87 15.06 7.77 -3.98
CA ALA A 87 13.82 7.71 -3.22
C ALA A 87 13.12 6.35 -3.37
N ASN A 88 13.07 5.81 -4.60
CA ASN A 88 12.56 4.45 -4.85
C ASN A 88 13.37 3.37 -4.12
N MET A 89 14.70 3.49 -4.07
CA MET A 89 15.55 2.58 -3.31
C MET A 89 15.31 2.68 -1.80
N LEU A 90 15.07 3.88 -1.27
CA LEU A 90 14.71 4.08 0.13
C LEU A 90 13.33 3.49 0.46
N LEU A 91 12.33 3.66 -0.41
CA LEU A 91 11.03 3.02 -0.26
C LEU A 91 11.17 1.50 -0.25
N LEU A 92 11.91 0.94 -1.21
CA LEU A 92 12.19 -0.49 -1.26
C LEU A 92 12.82 -1.00 0.03
N GLU A 93 13.82 -0.30 0.55
CA GLU A 93 14.48 -0.65 1.80
C GLU A 93 13.54 -0.54 3.00
N ALA A 94 12.74 0.52 3.09
CA ALA A 94 11.76 0.73 4.15
C ALA A 94 10.70 -0.39 4.18
N LEU A 95 10.10 -0.72 3.03
CA LEU A 95 9.11 -1.78 2.93
C LEU A 95 9.71 -3.15 3.30
N LYS A 96 10.97 -3.40 2.93
CA LYS A 96 11.70 -4.62 3.29
C LYS A 96 11.99 -4.67 4.79
N GLU A 97 12.47 -3.58 5.38
CA GLU A 97 12.83 -3.53 6.80
C GLU A 97 11.63 -3.70 7.73
N ILE A 98 10.47 -3.12 7.37
CA ILE A 98 9.20 -3.34 8.09
C ILE A 98 8.81 -4.82 8.04
N LEU A 99 8.87 -5.49 6.88
CA LEU A 99 8.57 -6.92 6.79
C LEU A 99 9.57 -7.77 7.59
N LEU A 100 10.87 -7.47 7.52
CA LEU A 100 11.93 -8.22 8.20
C LEU A 100 11.88 -8.11 9.73
N GLN A 101 11.16 -7.13 10.29
CA GLN A 101 10.91 -7.07 11.73
C GLN A 101 9.93 -8.15 12.20
N VAL A 102 9.09 -8.68 11.31
CA VAL A 102 8.13 -9.72 11.66
C VAL A 102 8.85 -11.06 11.82
N SER A 103 8.80 -11.62 13.03
CA SER A 103 9.34 -12.95 13.33
C SER A 103 8.49 -14.05 12.69
N THR A 104 8.83 -14.43 11.45
CA THR A 104 8.15 -15.48 10.68
C THR A 104 9.15 -16.37 9.94
N SER A 105 8.72 -17.59 9.59
CA SER A 105 9.47 -18.50 8.70
C SER A 105 9.20 -18.26 7.20
N GLU A 106 8.14 -17.52 6.86
CA GLU A 106 7.74 -17.25 5.48
C GLU A 106 7.09 -15.85 5.38
N PHE A 107 7.57 -15.04 4.43
CA PHE A 107 7.00 -13.75 4.09
C PHE A 107 5.95 -13.90 2.99
N VAL A 108 4.90 -13.10 3.07
CA VAL A 108 3.82 -13.05 2.09
C VAL A 108 3.76 -11.66 1.49
N LEU A 109 3.78 -11.59 0.16
CA LEU A 109 3.56 -10.37 -0.61
C LEU A 109 2.34 -10.52 -1.51
N PHE A 110 1.59 -9.43 -1.64
CA PHE A 110 0.49 -9.32 -2.58
C PHE A 110 0.85 -8.44 -3.77
N ASP A 111 0.39 -8.90 -4.93
CA ASP A 111 0.42 -8.20 -6.20
C ASP A 111 -0.99 -8.29 -6.83
N LEU A 112 -1.23 -7.54 -7.90
CA LEU A 112 -2.43 -7.70 -8.71
C LEU A 112 -2.15 -8.64 -9.88
N GLN A 113 -3.11 -9.48 -10.21
CA GLN A 113 -3.09 -10.20 -11.49
C GLN A 113 -3.20 -9.17 -12.60
N SER A 114 -2.22 -9.16 -13.51
CA SER A 114 -2.37 -8.40 -14.76
C SER A 114 -3.63 -8.93 -15.47
N PRO A 115 -4.47 -8.05 -16.06
CA PRO A 115 -5.52 -8.52 -16.94
C PRO A 115 -4.87 -9.39 -18.04
N PRO A 116 -5.51 -10.49 -18.47
CA PRO A 116 -5.01 -11.23 -19.62
C PRO A 116 -4.85 -10.25 -20.77
N GLN A 117 -3.64 -10.16 -21.34
CA GLN A 117 -3.34 -9.26 -22.45
C GLN A 117 -4.33 -9.54 -23.59
N GLU A 118 -5.29 -8.64 -23.82
CA GLU A 118 -5.99 -8.59 -25.10
C GLU A 118 -4.94 -8.21 -26.15
N SER A 119 -4.70 -9.16 -27.05
CA SER A 119 -3.82 -9.07 -28.20
C SER A 119 -4.03 -7.77 -28.99
N GLU A 120 -2.90 -7.24 -29.48
CA GLU A 120 -2.70 -6.12 -30.41
C GLU A 120 -3.70 -6.06 -31.60
N ALA A 121 -4.94 -5.61 -31.34
CA ALA A 121 -5.97 -5.48 -32.37
C ALA A 121 -6.71 -4.14 -32.29
N CYS A 122 -5.97 -3.03 -32.23
CA CYS A 122 -6.51 -1.74 -32.66
C CYS A 122 -5.42 -0.81 -33.21
N ALA A 123 -4.55 -1.36 -34.05
CA ALA A 123 -3.88 -0.59 -35.09
C ALA A 123 -4.64 -0.89 -36.39
N LEU A 124 -5.03 0.16 -37.11
CA LEU A 124 -5.79 0.19 -38.38
C LEU A 124 -7.27 0.56 -38.23
N SER A 125 -7.54 1.86 -38.11
CA SER A 125 -8.66 2.54 -38.80
C SER A 125 -8.49 4.06 -38.71
N GLN A 126 -7.51 4.62 -39.41
CA GLN A 126 -7.52 6.02 -39.82
C GLN A 126 -7.17 6.09 -41.31
N GLN A 127 -8.20 5.96 -42.14
CA GLN A 127 -8.16 6.48 -43.50
C GLN A 127 -9.32 7.46 -43.66
N HIS A 128 -8.93 8.74 -43.69
CA HIS A 128 -9.46 9.82 -44.52
C HIS A 128 -10.92 9.71 -45.01
N GLN A 129 -11.73 10.70 -44.63
CA GLN A 129 -12.34 11.58 -45.63
C GLN A 129 -12.62 12.98 -45.08
N ASP A 130 -12.31 13.93 -45.95
CA ASP A 130 -12.30 15.38 -45.87
C ASP A 130 -13.72 15.97 -45.99
N VAL A 131 -13.88 17.23 -45.55
CA VAL A 131 -14.68 18.33 -46.13
C VAL A 131 -15.17 19.29 -45.03
N GLY A 132 -14.64 20.52 -45.07
CA GLY A 132 -15.50 21.71 -45.18
C GLY A 132 -15.77 22.58 -43.93
N GLU A 133 -15.13 23.75 -43.96
CA GLU A 133 -15.65 25.07 -43.56
C GLU A 133 -15.55 25.59 -42.11
N THR A 134 -14.61 26.54 -42.02
CA THR A 134 -14.45 27.73 -41.15
C THR A 134 -15.66 28.24 -40.37
N SER A 135 -15.44 28.50 -39.07
CA SER A 135 -16.04 29.61 -38.32
C SER A 135 -15.24 29.88 -37.03
N HIS A 136 -14.75 31.11 -36.88
CA HIS A 136 -14.18 31.63 -35.64
C HIS A 136 -15.28 31.86 -34.60
N GLN A 137 -15.11 31.34 -33.37
CA GLN A 137 -15.26 32.07 -32.09
C GLN A 137 -15.17 31.13 -30.86
N GLN A 138 -14.22 31.48 -29.97
CA GLN A 138 -14.28 31.41 -28.50
C GLN A 138 -14.60 30.07 -27.79
N GLY A 139 -13.62 29.52 -27.07
CA GLY A 139 -13.83 28.41 -26.15
C GLY A 139 -12.59 28.02 -25.34
N ASP A 140 -12.66 28.27 -24.03
CA ASP A 140 -12.08 27.52 -22.91
C ASP A 140 -11.29 26.24 -23.28
N VAL A 141 -9.96 26.27 -23.07
CA VAL A 141 -9.08 25.09 -23.21
C VAL A 141 -8.68 24.62 -21.82
N THR A 142 -9.63 24.01 -21.12
CA THR A 142 -9.34 23.13 -19.98
C THR A 142 -10.19 21.87 -20.04
N LYS A 143 -10.04 21.08 -21.11
CA LYS A 143 -10.45 19.67 -21.11
C LYS A 143 -9.22 18.81 -21.28
N ARG A 144 -8.52 18.58 -20.15
CA ARG A 144 -7.66 17.41 -20.02
C ARG A 144 -8.53 16.18 -20.25
N ASN A 145 -8.04 15.29 -21.10
CA ASN A 145 -8.60 13.97 -21.33
C ASN A 145 -8.77 13.23 -19.99
N SER A 146 -9.98 13.29 -19.42
CA SER A 146 -10.48 12.31 -18.48
C SER A 146 -10.83 11.05 -19.26
N LEU A 147 -9.81 10.34 -19.75
CA LEU A 147 -9.98 8.96 -20.15
C LEU A 147 -10.25 8.18 -18.86
N GLN A 148 -11.43 7.56 -18.85
CA GLN A 148 -11.99 6.79 -17.74
C GLN A 148 -11.00 5.70 -17.29
N GLU A 149 -10.22 5.96 -16.25
CA GLU A 149 -9.75 4.90 -15.37
C GLU A 149 -11.00 4.31 -14.70
N GLY A 150 -11.50 3.20 -15.24
CA GLY A 150 -12.61 2.48 -14.63
C GLY A 150 -12.27 2.23 -13.15
N ALA A 151 -13.09 2.80 -12.26
CA ALA A 151 -12.93 2.62 -10.83
C ALA A 151 -12.96 1.12 -10.52
N LEU A 152 -11.79 0.53 -10.28
CA LEU A 152 -11.70 -0.84 -9.77
C LEU A 152 -12.41 -0.85 -8.42
N THR A 153 -13.55 -1.55 -8.37
CA THR A 153 -14.38 -1.67 -7.17
C THR A 153 -13.69 -2.54 -6.12
N GLN A 154 -14.18 -2.50 -4.89
CA GLN A 154 -13.77 -3.41 -3.83
C GLN A 154 -13.71 -4.88 -4.27
N GLU A 155 -14.69 -5.36 -5.03
CA GLU A 155 -14.74 -6.75 -5.52
C GLU A 155 -13.65 -7.02 -6.54
N ALA A 156 -13.41 -6.08 -7.46
CA ALA A 156 -12.37 -6.20 -8.48
C ALA A 156 -10.98 -6.26 -7.83
N PHE A 157 -10.73 -5.45 -6.80
CA PHE A 157 -9.48 -5.53 -6.03
C PHE A 157 -9.29 -6.90 -5.39
N HIS A 158 -10.25 -7.37 -4.59
CA HIS A 158 -10.09 -8.63 -3.86
C HIS A 158 -10.01 -9.86 -4.78
N SER A 159 -10.71 -9.85 -5.92
CA SER A 159 -10.67 -10.94 -6.90
C SER A 159 -9.39 -10.99 -7.72
N SER A 160 -8.67 -9.87 -7.84
CA SER A 160 -7.41 -9.77 -8.58
C SER A 160 -6.16 -9.99 -7.72
N LEU A 161 -6.30 -10.15 -6.40
CA LEU A 161 -5.15 -10.43 -5.51
C LEU A 161 -4.38 -11.68 -5.93
N LYS A 162 -3.05 -11.55 -6.00
CA LYS A 162 -2.09 -12.62 -6.24
C LYS A 162 -1.13 -12.69 -5.05
N MET A 163 -1.04 -13.87 -4.43
CA MET A 163 -0.14 -14.09 -3.30
C MET A 163 1.20 -14.65 -3.78
N ILE A 164 2.29 -14.13 -3.23
CA ILE A 164 3.66 -14.59 -3.48
C ILE A 164 4.31 -14.90 -2.14
N LYS A 165 4.83 -16.12 -1.98
CA LYS A 165 5.53 -16.56 -0.78
C LYS A 165 7.04 -16.52 -0.97
N CYS A 166 7.74 -15.96 0.03
CA CYS A 166 9.19 -15.80 0.08
C CYS A 166 9.74 -16.42 1.37
N ARG A 167 10.73 -17.31 1.27
CA ARG A 167 11.30 -18.02 2.44
C ARG A 167 12.69 -17.52 2.83
N THR A 168 13.28 -16.67 2.00
CA THR A 168 14.61 -16.08 2.24
C THR A 168 14.57 -14.58 2.05
N CYS A 169 15.50 -13.87 2.68
CA CYS A 169 15.65 -12.42 2.53
C CYS A 169 15.95 -12.01 1.07
N ASP A 170 16.69 -12.84 0.32
CA ASP A 170 16.98 -12.60 -1.10
C ASP A 170 15.73 -12.74 -1.98
N GLU A 171 14.90 -13.77 -1.74
CA GLU A 171 13.62 -13.90 -2.44
C GLU A 171 12.68 -12.74 -2.13
N LEU A 172 12.63 -12.31 -0.86
CA LEU A 172 11.83 -11.17 -0.43
C LEU A 172 12.29 -9.89 -1.15
N HIS A 173 13.59 -9.61 -1.14
CA HIS A 173 14.16 -8.43 -1.78
C HIS A 173 13.84 -8.37 -3.28
N LYS A 174 14.09 -9.45 -4.02
CA LYS A 174 13.80 -9.55 -5.47
C LYS A 174 12.31 -9.39 -5.77
N THR A 175 11.45 -9.91 -4.89
CA THR A 175 9.99 -9.80 -5.07
C THR A 175 9.52 -8.37 -4.82
N LEU A 176 9.99 -7.73 -3.75
CA LEU A 176 9.69 -6.33 -3.46
C LEU A 176 10.18 -5.41 -4.58
N GLU A 177 11.40 -5.62 -5.08
CA GLU A 177 11.96 -4.82 -6.17
C GLU A 177 11.10 -4.93 -7.43
N ARG A 178 10.67 -6.15 -7.79
CA ARG A 178 9.79 -6.37 -8.93
C ARG A 178 8.40 -5.76 -8.74
N SER A 179 7.82 -5.85 -7.54
CA SER A 179 6.48 -5.35 -7.23
C SER A 179 6.45 -3.87 -6.81
N LEU A 180 7.61 -3.20 -6.72
CA LEU A 180 7.71 -1.80 -6.33
C LEU A 180 6.83 -0.87 -7.19
N PRO A 181 6.79 -0.98 -8.53
CA PRO A 181 5.90 -0.14 -9.35
C PRO A 181 4.42 -0.32 -8.98
N GLN A 182 4.02 -1.53 -8.57
CA GLN A 182 2.65 -1.81 -8.14
C GLN A 182 2.36 -1.16 -6.78
N PHE A 183 3.32 -1.17 -5.85
CA PHE A 183 3.18 -0.48 -4.56
C PHE A 183 3.12 1.05 -4.70
N GLN A 184 3.67 1.60 -5.78
CA GLN A 184 3.56 3.04 -6.09
C GLN A 184 2.27 3.38 -6.88
N SER A 185 1.58 2.37 -7.40
CA SER A 185 0.34 2.51 -8.18
C SER A 185 -0.90 2.39 -7.29
N ARG A 186 -2.09 2.53 -7.91
CA ARG A 186 -3.38 2.30 -7.24
C ARG A 186 -3.38 0.98 -6.47
N PHE A 187 -3.91 1.02 -5.26
CA PHE A 187 -3.96 -0.03 -4.24
C PHE A 187 -2.63 -0.41 -3.60
N GLY A 188 -1.53 0.28 -3.90
CA GLY A 188 -0.22 -0.07 -3.38
C GLY A 188 -0.14 -0.11 -1.85
N VAL A 189 -0.80 0.83 -1.16
CA VAL A 189 -0.90 0.82 0.31
C VAL A 189 -1.64 -0.43 0.81
N LEU A 190 -2.76 -0.79 0.18
CA LEU A 190 -3.55 -1.98 0.54
C LEU A 190 -2.79 -3.29 0.27
N LEU A 191 -2.13 -3.39 -0.88
CA LEU A 191 -1.32 -4.57 -1.21
C LEU A 191 -0.23 -4.79 -0.17
N TYR A 192 0.46 -3.72 0.23
CA TYR A 192 1.48 -3.80 1.26
C TYR A 192 0.90 -4.11 2.64
N LEU A 193 -0.22 -3.49 3.01
CA LEU A 193 -0.92 -3.76 4.26
C LEU A 193 -1.35 -5.23 4.35
N TYR A 194 -1.96 -5.78 3.31
CA TYR A 194 -2.36 -7.19 3.28
C TYR A 194 -1.14 -8.12 3.38
N SER A 195 -0.02 -7.72 2.80
CA SER A 195 1.26 -8.45 2.86
C SER A 195 1.77 -8.54 4.30
N ILE A 196 1.76 -7.43 5.04
CA ILE A 196 2.15 -7.38 6.46
C ILE A 196 1.22 -8.23 7.33
N LEU A 197 -0.10 -8.09 7.14
CA LEU A 197 -1.09 -8.81 7.95
C LEU A 197 -0.96 -10.32 7.81
N LEU A 198 -0.76 -10.85 6.59
CA LEU A 198 -0.55 -12.29 6.40
C LEU A 198 0.86 -12.76 6.79
N THR A 199 1.88 -11.92 6.63
CA THR A 199 3.23 -12.23 7.09
C THR A 199 3.28 -12.40 8.62
N LYS A 200 2.61 -11.51 9.36
CA LYS A 200 2.43 -11.61 10.82
C LYS A 200 1.51 -12.76 11.21
N GLY A 201 0.44 -12.96 10.44
CA GLY A 201 -0.56 -13.97 10.69
C GLY A 201 -1.73 -13.44 11.51
N ILE A 202 -2.94 -13.71 11.01
CA ILE A 202 -4.20 -13.19 11.55
C ILE A 202 -4.40 -13.53 13.02
N ASN A 203 -4.12 -14.78 13.42
CA ASN A 203 -4.27 -15.21 14.81
C ASN A 203 -3.27 -14.51 15.75
N GLN A 204 -2.05 -14.22 15.28
CA GLN A 204 -1.09 -13.50 16.10
C GLN A 204 -1.56 -12.07 16.35
N ILE A 205 -2.07 -11.40 15.31
CA ILE A 205 -2.62 -10.05 15.44
C ILE A 205 -3.81 -10.05 16.40
N LYS A 206 -4.75 -10.99 16.24
CA LYS A 206 -5.91 -11.12 17.15
C LYS A 206 -5.53 -11.36 18.61
N ASN A 207 -4.38 -11.99 18.87
CA ASN A 207 -3.87 -12.21 20.22
C ASN A 207 -3.14 -10.98 20.80
N GLU A 208 -2.72 -10.03 19.96
CA GLU A 208 -1.99 -8.82 20.37
C GLU A 208 -2.90 -7.60 20.55
N VAL A 209 -3.96 -7.50 19.75
CA VAL A 209 -4.95 -6.42 19.85
C VAL A 209 -5.74 -6.53 21.15
N GLU A 210 -6.16 -5.38 21.68
CA GLU A 210 -6.91 -5.29 22.93
C GLU A 210 -8.32 -5.86 22.82
N ASP A 211 -9.03 -5.54 21.73
CA ASP A 211 -10.32 -6.12 21.40
C ASP A 211 -10.26 -6.74 19.99
N PRO A 212 -10.27 -8.08 19.86
CA PRO A 212 -10.22 -8.75 18.56
C PRO A 212 -11.54 -8.70 17.78
N SER A 213 -12.62 -8.16 18.38
CA SER A 213 -13.89 -7.94 17.70
C SER A 213 -13.93 -6.61 16.93
N GLU A 214 -13.08 -5.67 17.29
CA GLU A 214 -12.95 -4.37 16.61
C GLU A 214 -12.04 -4.49 15.37
N PRO A 215 -12.43 -3.88 14.22
CA PRO A 215 -11.60 -3.91 13.03
C PRO A 215 -10.40 -2.99 13.15
N LEU A 216 -9.33 -3.31 12.42
CA LEU A 216 -8.12 -2.48 12.39
C LEU A 216 -8.33 -1.12 11.69
N ILE A 217 -9.34 -1.00 10.83
CA ILE A 217 -9.80 0.25 10.22
C ILE A 217 -11.23 0.50 10.66
N ASP A 218 -11.47 1.66 11.25
CA ASP A 218 -12.80 2.06 11.72
C ASP A 218 -13.79 2.16 10.53
N GLY A 219 -14.91 1.45 10.61
CA GLY A 219 -15.91 1.39 9.53
C GLY A 219 -16.76 2.65 9.37
N ILE A 220 -16.72 3.58 10.33
CA ILE A 220 -17.51 4.82 10.30
C ILE A 220 -16.69 5.97 9.71
N TYR A 221 -15.48 6.17 10.23
CA TYR A 221 -14.59 7.29 9.96
C TYR A 221 -13.38 6.89 9.09
N GLY A 222 -13.08 5.60 8.93
CA GLY A 222 -12.03 5.10 8.04
C GLY A 222 -10.60 5.31 8.54
N HIS A 223 -10.42 5.57 9.84
CA HIS A 223 -9.10 5.73 10.46
C HIS A 223 -8.48 4.38 10.80
N GLY A 224 -7.17 4.22 10.57
CA GLY A 224 -6.45 3.06 11.06
C GLY A 224 -6.22 3.12 12.57
N SER A 225 -6.36 2.00 13.24
CA SER A 225 -6.15 1.84 14.68
C SER A 225 -4.69 2.08 15.10
N GLN A 226 -4.48 2.40 16.37
CA GLN A 226 -3.13 2.49 16.95
C GLN A 226 -2.38 1.15 16.85
N SER A 227 -3.08 0.03 17.04
CA SER A 227 -2.53 -1.31 16.86
C SER A 227 -1.97 -1.53 15.47
N LEU A 228 -2.64 -1.01 14.43
CA LEU A 228 -2.14 -1.09 13.06
C LEU A 228 -0.84 -0.28 12.89
N ILE A 229 -0.79 0.94 13.42
CA ILE A 229 0.41 1.78 13.37
C ILE A 229 1.58 1.08 14.07
N ASN A 230 1.33 0.56 15.27
CA ASN A 230 2.33 -0.13 16.08
C ASN A 230 2.82 -1.42 15.40
N LEU A 231 1.94 -2.15 14.71
CA LEU A 231 2.30 -3.32 13.92
C LEU A 231 3.35 -2.97 12.86
N LEU A 232 3.17 -1.87 12.12
CA LEU A 232 4.16 -1.46 11.11
C LEU A 232 5.44 -0.88 11.72
N MET A 233 5.34 -0.22 12.88
CA MET A 233 6.50 0.40 13.53
C MET A 233 7.38 -0.60 14.28
N THR A 234 6.78 -1.63 14.88
CA THR A 234 7.43 -2.49 15.89
C THR A 234 7.20 -3.98 15.69
N SER A 235 6.44 -4.39 14.68
CA SER A 235 5.93 -5.76 14.47
C SER A 235 4.92 -6.28 15.50
N HIS A 236 4.46 -5.44 16.43
CA HIS A 236 3.46 -5.79 17.46
C HIS A 236 2.18 -4.95 17.34
N ALA A 237 1.03 -5.62 17.27
CA ALA A 237 -0.29 -4.99 17.09
C ALA A 237 -0.98 -4.61 18.42
N THR A 238 -0.27 -3.90 19.31
CA THR A 238 -0.79 -3.48 20.62
C THR A 238 -1.29 -2.04 20.61
N THR A 239 -2.26 -1.69 21.45
CA THR A 239 -2.84 -0.32 21.54
C THR A 239 -1.96 0.67 22.30
N ASN A 240 -1.05 0.19 23.16
CA ASN A 240 -0.23 1.01 24.05
C ASN A 240 1.25 1.01 23.65
N VAL A 241 2.06 1.80 24.34
CA VAL A 241 3.52 1.78 24.20
C VAL A 241 4.01 0.39 24.62
N TRP A 242 4.76 -0.26 23.74
CA TRP A 242 5.32 -1.59 24.00
C TRP A 242 6.65 -1.45 24.75
N ASP A 243 6.59 -1.11 26.04
CA ASP A 243 7.75 -1.02 26.95
C ASP A 243 7.83 -2.22 27.93
N ASN A 244 6.97 -3.22 27.73
CA ASN A 244 6.74 -4.39 28.61
C ASN A 244 6.12 -4.07 29.97
N ASP A 245 5.64 -2.86 30.20
CA ASP A 245 4.85 -2.51 31.38
C ASP A 245 3.39 -2.26 30.99
N LYS A 246 2.46 -2.76 31.80
CA LYS A 246 1.04 -2.48 31.64
C LYS A 246 0.46 -2.21 33.02
N ASP A 247 0.34 -0.94 33.36
CA ASP A 247 -0.37 -0.53 34.55
C ASP A 247 -1.87 -0.77 34.34
N ILE A 248 -2.43 -1.67 35.16
CA ILE A 248 -3.84 -2.04 35.19
C ILE A 248 -4.57 -1.41 36.39
N SER A 249 -3.99 -0.38 37.01
CA SER A 249 -4.60 0.32 38.15
C SER A 249 -5.91 1.00 37.76
N GLY A 250 -7.04 0.41 38.16
CA GLY A 250 -8.38 1.00 37.99
C GLY A 250 -9.53 0.04 37.67
N LEU A 251 -9.29 -1.27 37.61
CA LEU A 251 -10.35 -2.30 37.57
C LEU A 251 -10.92 -2.60 38.96
#